data_AF-A0A939HSW0-F1
#
_entry.id   AF-A0A939HSW0-F1
#
_cell.length_a   1.000
_cell.length_b   1.000
_cell.length_c   1.000
_cell.angle_alpha   90.00
_cell.angle_beta   90.00
_cell.angle_gamma   90.00
#
_symmetry.space_group_name_H-M   'P 1'
#
loop_
_entity.id
_entity.type
_entity.pdbx_description
1 polymer ?
#
loop_
_entity_poly.entity_id
_entity_poly.type
_entity_poly.pdbx_seq_one_letter_code
_entity_poly.pdbx_strand_id
1 'polypeptide(L)'
;MGGLRGDSQLDPDHGFVPNTLADDGDPLDGMVMMDQPTFPGCVIAARPIGMLEMIDGGDRDEKILCVPDDDPRYAEVKSLQDVAPHRLDEIAEFFRTYKNLEKKVTEILGWKDVSEVMPLVEKCINAGKKQ
;
A
#
# COMPACT_ATOMS: atom_id res chain seq x y z
N MET A 1 -12.43 -15.23 -32.82
CA MET A 1 -12.77 -13.94 -32.19
C MET A 1 -12.27 -14.00 -30.76
N GLY A 2 -11.14 -13.35 -30.48
CA GLY A 2 -10.55 -13.35 -29.15
C GLY A 2 -11.40 -12.51 -28.21
N GLY A 3 -11.91 -13.13 -27.14
CA GLY A 3 -12.56 -12.41 -26.06
C GLY A 3 -11.54 -11.53 -25.37
N LEU A 4 -11.82 -10.23 -25.31
CA LEU A 4 -11.15 -9.30 -24.41
C LEU A 4 -11.48 -9.77 -22.99
N ARG A 5 -10.58 -10.53 -22.37
CA ARG A 5 -10.58 -10.67 -20.92
C ARG A 5 -10.21 -9.29 -20.38
N GLY A 6 -11.20 -8.62 -19.77
CA GLY A 6 -10.93 -7.50 -18.91
C GLY A 6 -10.21 -8.03 -17.68
N ASP A 7 -8.88 -8.13 -17.76
CA ASP A 7 -8.03 -8.29 -16.58
C ASP A 7 -7.93 -6.90 -15.96
N SER A 8 -9.01 -6.45 -15.32
CA SER A 8 -9.00 -5.31 -14.42
C SER A 8 -8.18 -5.69 -13.18
N GLN A 9 -6.85 -5.70 -13.33
CA GLN A 9 -5.90 -5.76 -12.22
C GLN A 9 -5.87 -4.39 -11.56
N LEU A 10 -6.92 -4.07 -10.79
CA LEU A 10 -7.04 -2.80 -10.09
C LEU A 10 -6.25 -2.78 -8.77
N ASP A 11 -5.93 -3.95 -8.21
CA ASP A 11 -5.49 -4.05 -6.82
C ASP A 11 -4.00 -4.38 -6.74
N PRO A 12 -3.18 -3.57 -6.02
CA PRO A 12 -1.80 -3.92 -5.72
C PRO A 12 -1.73 -5.14 -4.78
N ASP A 13 -0.68 -5.96 -4.91
CA ASP A 13 -0.48 -7.10 -4.00
C ASP A 13 -0.22 -6.59 -2.57
N HIS A 14 -1.00 -7.07 -1.60
CA HIS A 14 -0.94 -6.62 -0.20
C HIS A 14 -0.05 -7.52 0.67
N GLY A 15 0.68 -6.91 1.59
CA GLY A 15 1.53 -7.58 2.57
C GLY A 15 1.83 -6.66 3.75
N PHE A 16 2.80 -7.05 4.58
CA PHE A 16 3.19 -6.28 5.76
C PHE A 16 4.72 -6.14 5.84
N VAL A 17 5.18 -5.07 6.49
CA VAL A 17 6.61 -4.82 6.72
C VAL A 17 7.05 -5.58 7.98
N PRO A 18 8.01 -6.51 7.88
CA PRO A 18 8.45 -7.30 9.04
C PRO A 18 9.12 -6.41 10.10
N ASN A 19 8.98 -6.78 11.38
CA ASN A 19 9.55 -6.07 12.54
C ASN A 19 9.07 -4.62 12.73
N THR A 20 7.86 -4.32 12.29
CA THR A 20 7.18 -3.05 12.53
C THR A 20 5.96 -3.28 13.41
N LEU A 21 5.56 -2.25 14.16
CA LEU A 21 4.30 -2.20 14.92
C LEU A 21 3.63 -0.86 14.65
N ALA A 22 2.47 -0.88 14.00
CA ALA A 22 1.66 0.29 13.72
C ALA A 22 0.78 0.68 14.93
N ASP A 23 0.08 1.81 14.83
CA ASP A 23 -0.70 2.39 15.93
C ASP A 23 -1.94 1.53 16.29
N ASP A 24 -2.40 0.69 15.36
CA ASP A 24 -3.47 -0.30 15.53
C ASP A 24 -3.02 -1.59 16.26
N GLY A 25 -1.72 -1.75 16.46
CA GLY A 25 -1.12 -2.92 17.10
C GLY A 25 -0.77 -4.07 16.16
N ASP A 26 -1.00 -3.89 14.86
CA ASP A 26 -0.60 -4.84 13.81
C ASP A 26 0.72 -4.40 13.14
N PRO A 27 1.40 -5.27 12.39
CA PRO A 27 2.53 -4.86 11.57
C PRO A 27 2.11 -3.84 10.51
N LEU A 28 3.01 -2.92 10.16
CA LEU A 28 2.72 -1.87 9.18
C LEU A 28 2.36 -2.47 7.82
N ASP A 29 1.20 -2.07 7.31
CA ASP A 29 0.68 -2.55 6.04
C ASP A 29 1.42 -1.96 4.84
N GLY A 30 1.62 -2.79 3.82
CA GLY A 30 2.23 -2.42 2.56
C GLY A 30 1.47 -2.99 1.37
N MET A 31 1.55 -2.30 0.24
CA MET A 31 1.01 -2.75 -1.03
C MET A 31 2.05 -2.54 -2.13
N VAL A 32 2.16 -3.49 -3.06
CA VAL A 32 3.15 -3.46 -4.14
C VAL A 32 2.41 -3.37 -5.47
N MET A 33 2.67 -2.30 -6.24
CA MET A 33 2.14 -2.18 -7.59
C MET A 33 2.90 -3.12 -8.53
N MET A 34 2.20 -4.08 -9.11
CA MET A 34 2.74 -5.00 -10.12
C MET A 34 1.72 -5.24 -11.22
N ASP A 35 2.21 -5.62 -12.40
CA ASP A 35 1.35 -6.01 -13.53
C ASP A 35 1.01 -7.51 -13.54
N GLN A 36 1.53 -8.29 -12.60
CA GLN A 36 1.25 -9.72 -12.49
C GLN A 36 0.98 -10.03 -11.01
N PRO A 37 -0.11 -10.74 -10.70
CA PRO A 37 -0.45 -11.08 -9.32
C PRO A 37 0.58 -12.04 -8.74
N THR A 38 0.78 -11.96 -7.43
CA THR A 38 1.66 -12.88 -6.72
C THR A 38 0.90 -14.05 -6.09
N PHE A 39 1.65 -14.92 -5.43
CA PHE A 39 1.10 -16.03 -4.65
C PHE A 39 1.24 -15.72 -3.15
N PRO A 40 0.22 -16.00 -2.32
CA PRO A 40 0.29 -15.80 -0.87
C PRO A 40 1.53 -16.47 -0.27
N GLY A 41 2.25 -15.76 0.60
CA GLY A 41 3.49 -16.23 1.23
C GLY A 41 4.77 -15.98 0.41
N CYS A 42 4.66 -15.33 -0.76
CA CYS A 42 5.82 -14.84 -1.50
C CYS A 42 6.46 -13.63 -0.80
N VAL A 43 7.80 -13.61 -0.73
CA VAL A 43 8.55 -12.45 -0.26
C VAL A 43 9.08 -11.71 -1.49
N ILE A 44 8.74 -10.43 -1.59
CA ILE A 44 9.11 -9.58 -2.73
C ILE A 44 10.00 -8.46 -2.21
N ALA A 45 11.17 -8.29 -2.82
CA ALA A 45 11.98 -7.10 -2.62
C ALA A 45 11.25 -5.92 -3.27
N ALA A 46 10.74 -5.01 -2.44
CA ALA A 46 9.97 -3.87 -2.88
C ALA A 46 10.51 -2.60 -2.22
N ARG A 47 10.47 -1.50 -2.96
CA ARG A 47 10.92 -0.19 -2.51
C ARG A 47 9.73 0.76 -2.37
N PRO A 48 9.65 1.55 -1.29
CA PRO A 48 8.54 2.48 -1.10
C PRO A 48 8.62 3.65 -2.07
N ILE A 49 7.46 4.14 -2.49
CA ILE A 49 7.31 5.35 -3.33
C ILE A 49 6.36 6.39 -2.69
N GLY A 50 5.68 6.01 -1.60
CA GLY A 50 4.79 6.87 -0.83
C GLY A 50 3.93 6.05 0.13
N MET A 51 2.92 6.67 0.72
CA MET A 51 1.95 6.00 1.59
C MET A 51 0.56 6.64 1.49
N LEU A 52 -0.46 5.85 1.73
CA LEU A 52 -1.85 6.29 1.87
C LEU A 52 -2.17 6.40 3.36
N GLU A 53 -2.60 7.59 3.79
CA GLU A 53 -3.12 7.78 5.14
C GLU A 53 -4.64 7.65 5.13
N MET A 54 -5.16 6.84 6.05
CA MET A 54 -6.59 6.68 6.26
C MET A 54 -6.94 6.45 7.72
N ILE A 55 -8.24 6.55 8.01
CA ILE A 55 -8.83 6.19 9.30
C ILE A 55 -9.75 5.00 9.04
N ASP A 56 -9.49 3.87 9.69
CA ASP A 56 -10.35 2.69 9.65
C ASP A 56 -10.97 2.44 11.01
N GLY A 57 -12.30 2.52 11.10
CA GLY A 57 -13.01 2.24 12.36
C GLY A 57 -12.72 3.22 13.51
N GLY A 58 -12.07 4.36 13.22
CA GLY A 58 -11.68 5.38 14.20
C GLY A 58 -10.19 5.36 14.55
N ASP A 59 -9.47 4.33 14.12
CA ASP A 59 -8.03 4.21 14.32
C ASP A 59 -7.27 4.62 13.06
N ARG A 60 -6.07 5.16 13.25
CA ARG A 60 -5.21 5.61 12.15
C ARG A 60 -4.56 4.38 11.52
N ASP A 61 -4.70 4.26 10.20
CA ASP A 61 -4.16 3.16 9.40
C ASP A 61 -3.38 3.77 8.23
N GLU A 62 -2.07 3.54 8.22
CA GLU A 62 -1.19 3.95 7.14
C GLU A 62 -0.77 2.75 6.30
N LYS A 63 -0.91 2.87 4.97
CA LYS A 63 -0.50 1.82 4.04
C LYS A 63 0.60 2.31 3.13
N ILE A 64 1.76 1.65 3.17
CA ILE A 64 2.89 1.99 2.32
C ILE A 64 2.61 1.51 0.88
N LEU A 65 2.83 2.39 -0.09
CA LEU A 65 2.83 2.01 -1.51
C LEU A 65 4.26 1.78 -1.97
N CYS A 66 4.50 0.59 -2.50
CA CYS A 66 5.79 0.13 -3.01
C CYS A 66 5.70 -0.27 -4.48
N VAL A 67 6.87 -0.38 -5.09
CA VAL A 67 7.09 -1.03 -6.39
C VAL A 67 8.18 -2.08 -6.25
N PRO A 68 8.24 -3.11 -7.10
CA PRO A 68 9.33 -4.08 -7.08
C PRO A 68 10.68 -3.41 -7.30
N ASP A 69 11.69 -3.84 -6.55
CA ASP A 69 13.05 -3.28 -6.65
C ASP A 69 13.76 -3.76 -7.93
N ASP A 70 13.57 -5.04 -8.28
CA ASP A 70 14.28 -5.72 -9.37
C ASP A 70 13.51 -5.74 -10.71
N ASP A 71 12.40 -5.00 -10.84
CA ASP A 71 11.61 -4.98 -12.08
C ASP A 71 11.95 -3.74 -12.95
N PRO A 72 12.54 -3.93 -14.16
CA PRO A 72 12.91 -2.84 -15.04
C PRO A 72 11.75 -1.93 -15.45
N ARG A 73 10.50 -2.42 -15.41
CA ARG A 73 9.31 -1.61 -15.74
C ARG A 73 9.06 -0.51 -14.73
N TYR A 74 9.47 -0.71 -13.49
CA TYR A 74 9.31 0.25 -12.41
C TYR A 74 10.60 1.02 -12.11
N ALA A 75 11.70 0.81 -12.86
CA ALA A 75 12.99 1.44 -12.57
C ALA A 75 12.93 2.97 -12.46
N GLU A 76 12.06 3.62 -13.22
CA GLU A 76 11.89 5.08 -13.22
C GLU A 76 10.85 5.60 -12.21
N VAL A 77 10.08 4.73 -11.55
CA VAL A 77 8.99 5.13 -10.65
C VAL A 77 9.53 5.39 -9.24
N LYS A 78 10.01 6.58 -8.93
CA LYS A 78 10.72 6.88 -7.67
C LYS A 78 9.83 7.50 -6.60
N SER A 79 8.74 8.15 -7.01
CA SER A 79 7.75 8.72 -6.09
C SER A 79 6.33 8.54 -6.63
N LEU A 80 5.35 8.97 -5.84
CA LEU A 80 3.95 9.04 -6.27
C LEU A 80 3.74 9.88 -7.53
N GLN A 81 4.60 10.88 -7.79
CA GLN A 81 4.44 11.75 -8.96
C GLN A 81 4.79 11.03 -10.28
N ASP A 82 5.54 9.93 -10.21
CA ASP A 82 5.85 9.08 -11.36
C ASP A 82 4.73 8.09 -11.68
N VAL A 83 3.67 8.05 -10.85
CA VAL A 83 2.49 7.21 -11.02
C VAL A 83 1.37 8.04 -11.65
N ALA A 84 0.61 7.44 -12.56
CA ALA A 84 -0.57 8.08 -13.13
C ALA A 84 -1.56 8.46 -12.00
N PRO A 85 -1.99 9.73 -11.88
CA PRO A 85 -2.87 10.17 -10.80
C PRO A 85 -4.16 9.35 -10.69
N HIS A 86 -4.71 8.95 -11.84
CA HIS A 86 -5.91 8.10 -11.87
C HIS A 86 -5.71 6.76 -11.16
N ARG A 87 -4.51 6.16 -11.25
CA ARG A 87 -4.20 4.89 -10.57
C ARG A 87 -4.11 5.07 -9.05
N LEU A 88 -3.63 6.22 -8.58
CA LEU A 88 -3.64 6.56 -7.15
C LEU A 88 -5.07 6.78 -6.63
N ASP A 89 -5.93 7.41 -7.45
CA ASP A 89 -7.34 7.60 -7.12
C ASP A 89 -8.09 6.26 -7.05
N GLU A 90 -7.84 5.34 -7.99
CA GLU A 90 -8.42 3.99 -7.99
C GLU A 90 -8.05 3.23 -6.71
N ILE A 91 -6.77 3.25 -6.31
CA ILE A 91 -6.31 2.60 -5.07
C ILE A 91 -6.97 3.24 -3.84
N ALA A 92 -7.05 4.57 -3.79
CA ALA A 92 -7.71 5.26 -2.68
C ALA A 92 -9.20 4.91 -2.58
N GLU A 93 -9.90 4.80 -3.72
CA GLU A 93 -11.32 4.45 -3.76
C GLU A 93 -11.57 2.98 -3.39
N PHE A 94 -10.65 2.08 -3.74
CA PHE A 94 -10.66 0.70 -3.26
C PHE A 94 -10.68 0.67 -1.72
N PHE A 95 -9.74 1.35 -1.05
CA PHE A 95 -9.70 1.39 0.41
C PHE A 95 -10.86 2.17 1.05
N ARG A 96 -11.44 3.14 0.35
CA ARG A 96 -12.65 3.81 0.82
C ARG A 96 -13.84 2.84 0.90
N THR A 97 -13.90 1.84 0.02
CA THR A 97 -15.11 1.05 -0.21
C THR A 97 -15.01 -0.42 0.18
N TYR A 98 -13.80 -0.98 0.35
CA TYR A 98 -13.60 -2.42 0.55
C TYR A 98 -14.33 -3.01 1.78
N LYS A 99 -14.52 -2.22 2.83
CA LYS A 99 -15.21 -2.63 4.07
C LYS A 99 -16.68 -2.18 4.17
N ASN A 100 -17.26 -1.62 3.11
CA ASN A 100 -18.65 -1.13 3.12
C ASN A 100 -19.67 -2.21 3.52
N LEU A 101 -19.46 -3.45 3.08
CA LEU A 101 -20.35 -4.58 3.41
C LEU A 101 -20.27 -5.01 4.88
N GLU A 102 -19.15 -4.71 5.56
CA GLU A 102 -18.99 -4.91 7.00
C GLU A 102 -19.58 -3.77 7.83
N LYS A 103 -20.20 -2.77 7.17
CA LYS A 103 -20.72 -1.53 7.78
C LYS A 103 -19.67 -0.74 8.56
N LYS A 104 -18.39 -0.92 8.20
CA LYS A 104 -17.30 -0.07 8.67
C LYS A 104 -17.11 1.08 7.69
N VAL A 105 -16.73 2.24 8.23
CA VAL A 105 -16.44 3.43 7.45
C VAL A 105 -14.93 3.62 7.45
N THR A 106 -14.36 3.76 6.26
CA THR A 106 -12.96 4.10 6.06
C THR A 106 -12.88 5.51 5.47
N GLU A 107 -12.12 6.39 6.12
CA GLU A 107 -11.91 7.77 5.66
C GLU A 107 -10.50 7.92 5.09
N ILE A 108 -10.40 8.27 3.81
CA ILE A 108 -9.11 8.56 3.18
C ILE A 108 -8.68 9.98 3.53
N LEU A 109 -7.54 10.11 4.21
CA LEU A 109 -6.89 11.39 4.53
C LEU A 109 -6.03 11.89 3.36
N GLY A 110 -5.50 10.96 2.57
CA GLY A 110 -4.82 11.23 1.30
C GLY A 110 -3.44 10.63 1.21
N TRP A 111 -2.76 10.96 0.12
CA TRP A 111 -1.44 10.44 -0.20
C TRP A 111 -0.32 11.29 0.42
N LYS A 112 0.73 10.62 0.89
CA LYS A 112 1.98 11.21 1.37
C LYS A 112 3.16 10.70 0.56
N ASP A 113 4.12 11.58 0.35
CA ASP A 113 5.31 11.32 -0.45
C ASP A 113 6.25 10.31 0.24
N VAL A 114 7.17 9.71 -0.53
CA VAL A 114 8.15 8.73 -0.04
C VAL A 114 8.98 9.25 1.14
N SER A 115 9.20 10.58 1.21
CA SER A 115 9.91 11.23 2.31
C SER A 115 9.26 11.02 3.69
N GLU A 116 7.95 10.79 3.75
CA GLU A 116 7.21 10.54 5.00
C GLU A 116 7.20 9.06 5.41
N VAL A 117 7.58 8.15 4.51
CA VAL A 117 7.54 6.70 4.75
C VAL A 117 8.59 6.25 5.76
N MET A 118 9.84 6.72 5.61
CA MET A 118 10.93 6.32 6.52
C MET A 118 10.69 6.74 7.97
N PRO A 119 10.25 8.00 8.26
CA PRO A 119 9.84 8.39 9.61
C PRO A 119 8.77 7.47 10.22
N LEU A 120 7.77 7.06 9.45
CA LEU A 120 6.73 6.14 9.88
C LEU A 120 7.31 4.75 10.21
N VAL A 121 8.11 4.19 9.29
CA VAL A 121 8.75 2.88 9.49
C VAL A 121 9.64 2.90 10.74
N GLU A 122 10.44 3.94 10.95
CA GLU A 122 11.28 4.09 12.14
C GLU A 122 10.45 4.18 13.42
N LYS A 123 9.35 4.95 13.40
CA LYS A 123 8.38 5.01 14.51
C LYS A 123 7.86 3.61 14.84
N CYS A 124 7.43 2.85 13.83
CA CYS A 124 6.88 1.51 14.00
C CYS A 124 7.91 0.48 14.48
N ILE A 125 9.15 0.53 13.98
CA ILE A 125 10.26 -0.31 14.47
C ILE A 125 10.55 -0.02 15.94
N ASN A 126 10.56 1.27 16.33
CA ASN A 126 10.84 1.66 17.71
C ASN A 126 9.70 1.29 18.66
N ALA A 127 8.45 1.29 18.19
CA ALA A 127 7.30 0.79 18.96
C ALA A 127 7.42 -0.72 19.21
N GLY A 128 7.76 -1.51 18.18
CA GLY A 128 7.95 -2.95 18.29
C GLY A 128 9.10 -3.37 19.21
N LYS A 129 10.16 -2.55 19.33
CA LYS A 129 11.30 -2.80 20.25
C LYS A 129 11.01 -2.53 21.73
N LYS A 130 9.91 -1.82 22.05
CA LYS A 130 9.56 -1.42 23.42
C LYS A 130 8.64 -2.41 24.14
N GLN A 131 8.26 -3.50 23.49
CA GLN A 131 7.58 -4.64 24.11
C GLN A 131 8.60 -5.73 24.47
#